data_AF-A0A1F5IS56-F1
#
_entry.id   AF-A0A1F5IS56-F1
#
_cell.length_a   1.000
_cell.length_b   1.000
_cell.length_c   1.000
_cell.angle_alpha   90.00
_cell.angle_beta   90.00
_cell.angle_gamma   90.00
#
_symmetry.space_group_name_H-M   'P 1'
#
loop_
_entity.id
_entity.type
_entity.pdbx_description
1 polymer ?
#
loop_
_entity_poly.entity_id
_entity_poly.type
_entity_poly.pdbx_seq_one_letter_code
_entity_poly.pdbx_strand_id
1 'polypeptide(L)' 'MNRELNEFTATQTETGFRVMFHDNPEELELSISDLNEFANRYAKEMMTGKKPELTEKEEIMISIWEMVLLPSDVKH' A
#
# COMPACT_ATOMS: atom_id res chain seq x y z
N MET A 1 -10.91 -3.36 15.22
CA MET A 1 -9.57 -3.53 14.63
C MET A 1 -8.89 -2.19 14.72
N ASN A 2 -7.97 -2.02 15.67
CA ASN A 2 -7.13 -0.83 15.74
C ASN A 2 -6.07 -0.97 14.64
N ARG A 3 -6.26 -0.28 13.52
CA ARG A 3 -5.22 -0.14 12.49
C ARG A 3 -4.35 1.04 12.91
N GLU A 4 -3.47 0.82 13.87
CA GLU A 4 -2.28 1.66 14.01
C GLU A 4 -1.23 1.02 13.08
N LEU A 5 -1.48 1.13 11.76
CA LEU A 5 -0.40 0.97 10.79
C LEU A 5 0.57 2.10 11.14
N ASN A 6 1.72 1.74 11.71
CA ASN A 6 2.79 2.66 12.08
C ASN A 6 2.85 3.79 11.05
N GLU A 7 2.71 5.03 11.52
CA GLU A 7 2.62 6.18 10.64
C GLU A 7 3.84 6.16 9.70
N PHE A 8 3.58 6.14 8.39
CA PHE A 8 4.62 6.10 7.38
C PHE A 8 4.43 7.24 6.39
N THR A 9 5.55 7.72 5.86
CA THR A 9 5.56 8.69 4.76
C THR A 9 5.96 7.95 3.49
N ALA A 10 5.05 7.91 2.51
CA ALA A 10 5.36 7.44 1.16
C ALA A 10 5.70 8.63 0.25
N THR A 11 6.90 8.64 -0.31
CA THR A 11 7.36 9.64 -1.28
C THR A 11 7.45 9.01 -2.65
N GLN A 12 6.78 9.60 -3.65
CA GLN A 12 6.86 9.13 -5.04
C GLN A 12 8.27 9.38 -5.60
N THR A 13 8.81 8.37 -6.28
CA THR A 13 10.09 8.40 -7.02
C THR A 13 9.83 8.16 -8.51
N GLU A 14 10.88 8.22 -9.34
CA GLU A 14 10.75 7.95 -10.79
C GLU A 14 10.26 6.52 -11.09
N THR A 15 10.54 5.57 -10.21
CA THR A 15 10.27 4.14 -10.42
C THR A 15 9.20 3.56 -9.49
N GLY A 16 8.68 4.36 -8.55
CA GLY A 16 7.68 3.94 -7.58
C GLY A 16 7.60 4.82 -6.36
N PHE A 17 7.78 4.24 -5.17
CA PHE A 17 7.63 4.91 -3.89
C PHE A 17 8.72 4.49 -2.91
N ARG A 18 9.23 5.45 -2.17
CA ARG A 18 10.06 5.24 -0.99
C ARG A 18 9.20 5.45 0.25
N VAL A 19 9.14 4.45 1.11
CA VAL A 19 8.37 4.44 2.34
C VAL A 19 9.32 4.55 3.52
N MET A 20 9.09 5.54 4.37
CA MET A 20 9.81 5.73 5.64
C MET A 20 8.83 5.60 6.79
N PHE A 21 9.12 4.71 7.75
CA PHE A 21 8.32 4.56 8.95
C PHE A 21 8.73 5.61 10.00
N HIS A 22 7.78 6.16 10.75
CA HIS A 22 8.08 7.21 11.74
C HIS A 22 8.80 6.65 12.98
N ASP A 23 8.51 5.40 13.34
CA ASP A 23 9.07 4.72 14.52
C ASP A 23 10.25 3.78 14.21
N ASN A 24 10.57 3.58 12.93
CA ASN A 24 11.63 2.67 12.51
C ASN A 24 12.49 3.32 11.42
N PRO A 25 13.83 3.37 11.57
CA PRO A 25 14.72 3.87 10.52
C PRO A 25 14.76 3.00 9.25
N GLU A 26 14.10 1.85 9.24
CA GLU A 26 13.97 1.05 8.02
C GLU A 26 13.23 1.79 6.92
N GLU A 27 13.74 1.62 5.71
CA GLU A 27 13.14 2.17 4.51
C GLU A 27 12.70 1.03 3.61
N LEU A 28 11.52 1.17 3.04
CA LEU A 28 10.99 0.22 2.08
C LEU A 28 10.86 0.92 0.73
N GLU A 29 11.52 0.36 -0.28
CA GLU A 29 11.30 0.76 -1.67
C GLU A 29 10.28 -0.16 -2.33
N LEU A 30 9.31 0.45 -2.99
CA LEU A 30 8.24 -0.22 -3.73
C LEU A 30 8.25 0.29 -5.16
N SER A 31 8.42 -0.60 -6.14
CA SER A 31 8.29 -0.20 -7.53
C SER A 31 6.82 -0.09 -7.95
N ILE A 32 6.54 0.66 -9.01
CA ILE A 32 5.21 0.68 -9.66
C ILE A 32 4.81 -0.75 -10.08
N SER A 33 5.78 -1.56 -10.53
CA SER A 33 5.55 -2.94 -10.93
C SER A 33 5.09 -3.81 -9.74
N ASP A 34 5.73 -3.68 -8.58
CA ASP A 34 5.34 -4.40 -7.36
C ASP A 34 3.91 -4.06 -6.95
N LEU A 35 3.57 -2.77 -6.97
CA LEU A 35 2.22 -2.29 -6.64
C LEU A 35 1.18 -2.83 -7.62
N ASN A 36 1.48 -2.84 -8.92
CA ASN A 36 0.58 -3.36 -9.95
C ASN A 36 0.38 -4.87 -9.83
N GLU A 37 1.44 -5.63 -9.57
CA GLU A 37 1.35 -7.08 -9.37
C GLU A 37 0.51 -7.39 -8.14
N PHE A 38 0.77 -6.69 -7.03
CA PHE A 38 0.00 -6.80 -5.80
C PHE A 38 -1.48 -6.49 -6.04
N ALA A 39 -1.78 -5.33 -6.63
CA ALA A 39 -3.15 -4.88 -6.87
C ALA A 39 -3.93 -5.88 -7.74
N ASN A 40 -3.31 -6.41 -8.79
CA ASN A 40 -3.93 -7.41 -9.66
C ASN A 40 -4.23 -8.72 -8.92
N ARG A 41 -3.26 -9.22 -8.13
CA ARG A 41 -3.44 -10.43 -7.33
C ARG A 41 -4.53 -10.22 -6.27
N TYR A 42 -4.47 -9.12 -5.52
CA TYR A 42 -5.43 -8.77 -4.48
C TYR A 42 -6.85 -8.65 -5.04
N ALA A 43 -7.03 -7.90 -6.13
CA ALA A 43 -8.32 -7.76 -6.79
C ALA A 43 -8.87 -9.12 -7.26
N LYS A 44 -8.03 -9.97 -7.84
CA LYS A 44 -8.43 -11.31 -8.27
C LYS A 44 -8.90 -12.18 -7.10
N GLU A 45 -8.19 -12.16 -5.99
CA GLU A 45 -8.57 -12.94 -4.80
C GLU A 45 -9.87 -12.43 -4.19
N MET A 46 -10.03 -11.10 -4.05
CA MET A 46 -11.27 -10.47 -3.59
C MET A 46 -12.47 -10.80 -4.50
N MET A 47 -12.29 -10.78 -5.82
CA MET A 47 -13.33 -11.16 -6.78
C MET A 47 -13.74 -12.64 -6.67
N THR A 48 -12.83 -13.51 -6.22
CA THR A 48 -13.15 -14.92 -5.94
C THR A 48 -13.82 -15.15 -4.58
N GLY A 49 -14.14 -14.07 -3.85
CA GLY A 49 -14.75 -14.13 -2.52
C GLY A 49 -13.76 -14.51 -1.41
N LYS A 50 -12.46 -14.59 -1.72
CA LYS A 50 -11.42 -14.82 -0.72
C LYS A 50 -11.12 -13.52 0.02
N LYS A 51 -10.78 -13.64 1.29
CA LYS A 51 -10.16 -12.57 2.07
C LYS A 51 -8.69 -12.93 2.27
N PRO A 52 -7.79 -12.47 1.39
CA PRO A 52 -6.39 -12.80 1.52
C PRO A 52 -5.82 -12.19 2.79
N GLU A 53 -5.05 -12.98 3.54
CA GLU A 53 -4.25 -12.48 4.64
C GLU A 53 -3.07 -11.71 4.05
N LEU A 54 -2.90 -10.45 4.47
CA LEU A 54 -1.85 -9.57 3.99
C LEU A 54 -0.66 -9.64 4.93
N THR A 55 0.54 -9.72 4.37
CA THR A 55 1.78 -9.44 5.10
C THR A 55 1.89 -7.94 5.41
N GLU A 56 2.72 -7.55 6.38
CA GLU A 56 2.95 -6.14 6.71
C GLU A 56 3.33 -5.30 5.48
N LYS A 57 4.18 -5.85 4.59
CA LYS A 57 4.55 -5.22 3.32
C LYS A 57 3.34 -4.97 2.42
N GLU A 58 2.45 -5.95 2.33
CA GLU A 58 1.25 -5.88 1.50
C GLU A 58 0.18 -4.96 2.10
N GLU A 59 0.13 -4.82 3.43
CA GLU A 59 -0.69 -3.82 4.10
C GLU A 59 -0.23 -2.39 3.77
N ILE A 60 1.07 -2.16 3.65
CA ILE A 60 1.61 -0.88 3.19
C ILE A 60 1.29 -0.66 1.71
N MET A 61 1.46 -1.68 0.87
CA MET A 61 1.14 -1.60 -0.55
C MET A 61 -0.34 -1.25 -0.78
N ILE A 62 -1.27 -1.86 -0.03
CA ILE A 62 -2.69 -1.55 -0.17
C ILE A 62 -3.00 -0.12 0.30
N SER A 63 -2.39 0.36 1.38
CA SER A 63 -2.56 1.76 1.82
C SER A 63 -2.04 2.76 0.79
N ILE A 64 -0.88 2.51 0.19
CA ILE A 64 -0.34 3.36 -0.89
C ILE A 64 -1.25 3.31 -2.12
N TRP A 65 -1.72 2.12 -2.49
CA TRP A 65 -2.62 1.94 -3.62
C TRP A 65 -3.96 2.67 -3.41
N GLU A 66 -4.53 2.61 -2.22
CA GLU A 66 -5.73 3.37 -1.84
C GLU A 66 -5.50 4.88 -1.92
N MET A 67 -4.34 5.39 -1.47
CA MET A 67 -3.97 6.81 -1.60
C MET A 67 -3.83 7.26 -3.06
N VAL A 68 -3.30 6.42 -3.95
CA VAL A 68 -3.12 6.75 -5.37
C VAL A 68 -4.43 6.66 -6.15
N LEU A 69 -5.31 5.72 -5.81
CA LEU A 69 -6.58 5.51 -6.51
C LEU A 69 -7.73 6.39 -6.03
N LEU A 70 -7.64 6.96 -4.83
CA LEU A 70 -8.60 7.95 -4.35
C LEU A 70 -8.06 9.34 -4.71
N PRO A 71 -8.45 9.93 -5.87
CA PRO A 71 -8.17 11.32 -6.10
C PRO A 71 -8.77 12.13 -4.94
N SER A 72 -8.09 13.21 -4.58
CA SER A 72 -8.33 14.12 -3.45
C SER A 72 -9.73 14.78 -3.40
N ASP A 73 -10.70 14.28 -4.15
CA ASP A 73 -12.09 14.73 -4.26
C ASP A 73 -13.09 13.90 -3.46
N VAL A 74 -12.65 12.92 -2.66
CA VAL A 74 -13.51 12.31 -1.64
C VAL A 74 -13.46 13.16 -0.37
N LYS A 75 -14.35 14.14 -0.28
CA LYS A 75 -14.66 14.81 1.00
C LYS A 75 -15.21 13.74 1.97
N HIS A 76 -14.48 13.51 3.07
CA HIS A 76 -15.02 12.89 4.28
C HIS A 76 -16.04 13.81 4.95
#